data_AF-A0A973GE21-F1
#
_entry.id   AF-A0A973GE21-F1
#
_cell.length_a   1.000
_cell.length_b   1.000
_cell.length_c   1.000
_cell.angle_alpha   90.00
_cell.angle_beta   90.00
_cell.angle_gamma   90.00
#
_symmetry.space_group_name_H-M   'P 1'
#
loop_
_entity.id
_entity.type
_entity.pdbx_description
1 polymer ?
#
loop_
_entity_poly.entity_id
_entity_poly.type
_entity_poly.pdbx_seq_one_letter_code
_entity_poly.pdbx_strand_id
1 'polypeptide(L)'
;MSEIAAAAHVQATLCDFALSDAAGKVNIIGAGVAGLGYEPTSGTTTRFSLVVDISVPGEMCPLDFALEIALLDASGDIADVPGPAGPQKMRIGHMVRMEKPVPPLG
;
A
#
# COMPACT_ATOMS: atom_id res chain seq x y z
N MET A 1 -8.26 -10.10 -16.16
CA MET A 1 -7.01 -9.52 -15.64
C MET A 1 -6.52 -8.52 -16.68
N SER A 2 -6.17 -7.29 -16.30
CA SER A 2 -5.65 -6.32 -17.26
C SER A 2 -4.21 -6.67 -17.64
N GLU A 3 -3.77 -6.23 -18.82
CA GLU A 3 -2.39 -6.40 -19.28
C GLU A 3 -1.38 -5.77 -18.30
N ILE A 4 -1.73 -4.60 -17.73
CA ILE A 4 -0.94 -3.93 -16.69
C ILE A 4 -0.84 -4.80 -15.43
N ALA A 5 -1.93 -5.42 -14.97
CA ALA A 5 -1.89 -6.28 -13.79
C ALA A 5 -1.02 -7.53 -14.00
N ALA A 6 -0.88 -8.00 -15.24
CA ALA A 6 0.00 -9.11 -15.57
C ALA A 6 1.49 -8.71 -15.66
N ALA A 7 1.77 -7.45 -16.03
CA ALA A 7 3.12 -6.93 -16.19
C ALA A 7 3.67 -6.21 -14.95
N ALA A 8 2.80 -5.77 -14.02
CA ALA A 8 3.20 -5.06 -12.82
C ALA A 8 3.87 -6.00 -11.81
N HIS A 9 4.97 -5.53 -11.24
CA HIS A 9 5.55 -6.12 -10.03
C HIS A 9 5.08 -5.29 -8.82
N VAL A 10 4.37 -5.95 -7.90
CA VAL A 10 3.84 -5.33 -6.69
C VAL A 10 4.52 -5.95 -5.48
N GLN A 11 5.12 -5.11 -4.65
CA GLN A 11 5.69 -5.50 -3.36
C GLN A 11 5.00 -4.74 -2.25
N ALA A 12 4.61 -5.46 -1.20
CA ALA A 12 4.01 -4.88 -0.01
C ALA A 12 4.93 -5.13 1.20
N THR A 13 5.26 -4.07 1.92
CA THR A 13 6.15 -4.11 3.08
C THR A 13 5.43 -3.55 4.30
N LEU A 14 5.31 -4.37 5.35
CA LEU A 14 4.87 -3.90 6.67
C LEU A 14 6.05 -3.32 7.45
N CYS A 15 5.81 -2.20 8.11
CA CYS A 15 6.76 -1.51 8.96
C CYS A 15 6.09 -0.79 10.12
N ASP A 16 6.87 -0.32 11.10
CA ASP A 16 6.33 0.46 12.21
C ASP A 16 5.90 1.86 11.74
N PHE A 17 6.67 2.45 10.84
CA PHE A 17 6.44 3.80 10.34
C PHE A 17 6.95 3.97 8.90
N ALA A 18 6.19 4.71 8.10
CA ALA A 18 6.60 5.14 6.76
C ALA A 18 6.23 6.61 6.51
N LEU A 19 7.12 7.34 5.83
CA LEU A 19 6.89 8.73 5.44
C LEU A 19 7.56 9.07 4.12
N SER A 20 6.81 9.65 3.19
CA SER A 20 7.34 10.25 1.97
C SER A 20 7.82 11.67 2.24
N ASP A 21 9.04 12.00 1.81
CA ASP A 21 9.56 13.37 1.86
C ASP A 21 9.12 14.22 0.65
N ALA A 22 9.46 15.51 0.67
CA ALA A 22 9.12 16.44 -0.41
C ALA A 22 9.83 16.13 -1.75
N ALA A 23 10.89 15.31 -1.73
CA ALA A 23 11.58 14.85 -2.92
C ALA A 23 11.00 13.53 -3.46
N GLY A 24 9.93 13.01 -2.84
CA GLY A 24 9.28 11.76 -3.23
C GLY A 24 10.01 10.50 -2.77
N LYS A 25 11.01 10.61 -1.88
CA LYS A 25 11.68 9.44 -1.28
C LYS A 25 10.89 8.95 -0.08
N VAL A 26 10.82 7.63 0.06
CA VAL A 26 10.12 6.99 1.18
C VAL A 26 11.12 6.61 2.27
N ASN A 27 10.89 7.09 3.49
CA ASN A 27 11.60 6.66 4.69
C ASN A 27 10.80 5.55 5.36
N ILE A 28 11.44 4.42 5.67
CA ILE A 28 10.81 3.25 6.29
C ILE A 28 11.57 2.93 7.59
N ILE A 29 10.85 2.82 8.71
CA ILE A 29 11.41 2.49 10.02
C ILE A 29 10.77 1.18 10.51
N GLY A 30 11.61 0.25 10.97
CA GLY A 30 11.15 -1.06 11.43
C GLY A 30 10.58 -1.92 10.30
N ALA A 31 11.24 -1.95 9.12
CA ALA A 31 10.77 -2.75 7.99
C ALA A 31 10.88 -4.26 8.23
N GLY A 32 10.00 -5.04 7.60
CA GLY A 32 10.03 -6.51 7.66
C GLY A 32 9.35 -7.07 8.91
N VAL A 33 8.33 -6.38 9.41
CA VAL A 33 7.55 -6.83 10.57
C VAL A 33 6.85 -8.14 10.22
N ALA A 34 7.23 -9.21 10.89
CA ALA A 34 6.61 -10.54 10.74
C ALA A 34 5.41 -10.75 11.67
N GLY A 35 5.23 -9.89 12.68
CA GLY A 35 4.15 -9.98 13.65
C GLY A 35 3.84 -8.64 14.26
N LEU A 36 2.55 -8.32 14.35
CA LEU A 36 2.07 -7.12 15.01
C LEU A 36 1.78 -7.42 16.47
N GLY A 37 2.30 -6.60 17.37
CA GLY A 37 1.91 -6.64 18.78
C GLY A 37 0.40 -6.45 18.91
N TYR A 38 -0.23 -7.16 19.85
CA TYR A 38 -1.63 -6.96 20.20
C TYR A 38 -1.69 -6.21 21.53
N GLU A 39 -2.37 -5.06 21.56
CA GLU A 39 -2.63 -4.31 22.78
C GLU A 39 -3.95 -4.80 23.40
N PRO A 40 -3.92 -5.55 24.51
CA PRO A 40 -5.10 -6.18 25.06
C PRO A 40 -6.12 -5.18 25.61
N THR A 41 -5.67 -3.98 26.01
CA THR A 41 -6.52 -2.96 26.61
C THR A 41 -7.42 -2.29 25.57
N SER A 42 -6.89 -2.01 24.38
CA SER A 42 -7.65 -1.41 23.28
C SER A 42 -8.27 -2.45 22.33
N GLY A 43 -7.83 -3.71 22.43
CA GLY A 43 -8.28 -4.78 21.54
C GLY A 43 -7.79 -4.61 20.10
N THR A 44 -6.69 -3.89 19.89
CA THR A 44 -6.16 -3.56 18.56
C THR A 44 -4.70 -3.99 18.44
N THR A 45 -4.23 -4.18 17.22
CA THR A 45 -2.79 -4.30 16.97
C THR A 45 -2.09 -2.97 17.27
N THR A 46 -0.81 -3.03 17.62
CA THR A 46 0.09 -1.88 17.58
C THR A 46 -0.02 -1.22 16.21
N ARG A 47 0.05 0.12 16.18
CA ARG A 47 0.02 0.87 14.92
C ARG A 47 1.19 0.40 14.04
N PHE A 48 0.89 0.22 12.76
CA PHE A 48 1.85 -0.12 11.73
C PHE A 48 1.56 0.71 10.48
N SER A 49 2.49 0.66 9.53
CA SER A 49 2.38 1.24 8.20
C SER A 49 2.54 0.14 7.15
N LEU A 50 1.89 0.34 6.01
CA LEU A 50 2.03 -0.50 4.83
C LEU A 50 2.60 0.35 3.70
N VAL A 51 3.74 -0.07 3.15
CA VAL A 51 4.32 0.53 1.95
C VAL A 51 4.06 -0.43 0.79
N VAL A 52 3.49 0.10 -0.29
CA VAL A 52 3.22 -0.67 -1.52
C VAL A 52 4.03 -0.07 -2.65
N ASP A 53 5.01 -0.83 -3.11
CA ASP A 53 5.84 -0.49 -4.26
C ASP A 53 5.25 -1.15 -5.50
N ILE A 54 4.92 -0.34 -6.50
CA ILE A 54 4.37 -0.80 -7.77
C ILE A 54 5.34 -0.40 -8.87
N SER A 55 5.89 -1.40 -9.55
CA SER A 55 6.77 -1.22 -10.70
C SER A 55 6.09 -1.75 -11.95
N VAL A 56 6.09 -0.95 -13.01
CA VAL A 56 5.58 -1.33 -14.34
C VAL A 56 6.68 -1.13 -15.38
N PRO A 57 6.68 -1.91 -16.47
CA PRO A 57 7.62 -1.69 -17.57
C PRO A 57 7.43 -0.30 -18.20
N GLY A 58 8.54 0.40 -18.44
CA GLY A 58 8.51 1.80 -18.89
C GLY A 58 7.92 2.00 -20.30
N GLU A 59 7.91 0.94 -21.12
CA GLU A 59 7.25 0.89 -22.43
C GLU A 59 5.72 0.99 -22.34
N MET A 60 5.14 0.69 -21.18
CA MET A 60 3.70 0.81 -20.94
C MET A 60 3.30 2.22 -20.51
N CYS A 61 4.26 3.09 -20.16
CA CYS A 61 3.99 4.46 -19.73
C CYS A 61 3.84 5.43 -20.93
N PRO A 62 2.99 6.47 -20.82
CA PRO A 62 2.19 6.82 -19.63
C PRO A 62 0.94 5.95 -19.51
N LEU A 63 0.54 5.67 -18.27
CA LEU A 63 -0.66 4.87 -17.99
C LEU A 63 -1.36 5.30 -16.70
N ASP A 64 -2.68 5.14 -16.68
CA ASP A 64 -3.53 5.34 -15.51
C ASP A 64 -4.13 3.99 -15.09
N PHE A 65 -4.12 3.68 -13.79
CA PHE A 65 -4.70 2.46 -13.27
C PHE A 65 -5.31 2.63 -11.87
N ALA A 66 -6.33 1.83 -11.57
CA ALA A 66 -6.91 1.77 -10.24
C ALA A 66 -6.08 0.82 -9.35
N LEU A 67 -5.66 1.32 -8.19
CA LEU A 67 -5.08 0.55 -7.10
C LEU A 67 -6.12 0.38 -6.01
N GLU A 68 -6.36 -0.86 -5.58
CA GLU A 68 -7.19 -1.17 -4.42
C GLU A 68 -6.36 -1.99 -3.41
N ILE A 69 -6.37 -1.54 -2.16
CA ILE A 69 -5.75 -2.23 -1.03
C ILE A 69 -6.85 -2.55 -0.04
N ALA A 70 -7.05 -3.81 0.30
CA ALA A 70 -8.04 -4.26 1.26
C ALA A 70 -7.39 -5.14 2.33
N LEU A 71 -7.83 -4.99 3.58
CA LEU A 71 -7.52 -5.96 4.63
C LEU A 71 -8.59 -7.04 4.60
N LEU A 72 -8.18 -8.30 4.53
CA LEU A 72 -9.09 -9.45 4.54
C LEU A 72 -9.07 -10.13 5.92
N ASP A 73 -10.21 -10.66 6.33
CA ASP A 73 -10.33 -11.49 7.51
C ASP A 73 -10.01 -12.97 7.22
N ALA A 74 -10.14 -13.84 8.22
CA ALA A 74 -9.86 -15.27 8.09
C ALA A 74 -10.84 -16.00 7.15
N SER A 75 -12.00 -15.42 6.85
CA SER A 75 -12.99 -15.95 5.90
C SER A 75 -12.71 -15.49 4.47
N GLY A 76 -11.78 -14.55 4.29
CA GLY A 76 -11.47 -13.91 3.00
C GLY A 76 -12.37 -12.71 2.68
N ASP A 77 -13.23 -12.30 3.61
CA ASP A 77 -14.06 -11.10 3.45
C ASP A 77 -13.28 -9.85 3.83
N ILE A 78 -13.68 -8.68 3.31
CA ILE A 78 -13.06 -7.41 3.68
C ILE A 78 -13.34 -7.14 5.16
N ALA A 79 -12.27 -6.98 5.93
CA ALA A 79 -12.31 -6.81 7.37
C ALA A 79 -13.03 -5.52 7.77
N ASP A 80 -13.88 -5.61 8.79
CA ASP A 80 -14.46 -4.45 9.45
C ASP A 80 -13.49 -3.90 10.50
N VAL A 81 -13.21 -2.60 10.43
CA VAL A 81 -12.38 -1.89 11.42
C VAL A 81 -13.20 -0.80 12.09
N PRO A 82 -12.89 -0.44 13.35
CA PRO A 82 -13.53 0.69 14.00
C PRO A 82 -13.36 1.99 13.20
N GLY A 83 -14.43 2.73 13.01
CA GLY A 83 -14.45 4.02 12.32
C GLY A 83 -15.25 5.08 13.08
N PRO A 84 -15.09 6.37 12.75
CA PRO A 84 -15.75 7.47 13.45
C PRO A 84 -17.29 7.46 13.36
N ALA A 85 -17.86 6.73 12.38
CA ALA A 85 -19.30 6.58 12.18
C ALA A 85 -19.81 5.14 12.45
N GLY A 86 -18.97 4.28 13.05
CA GLY A 86 -19.23 2.85 13.22
C GLY A 86 -18.22 1.96 12.48
N PRO A 87 -18.38 0.63 12.51
CA PRO A 87 -17.53 -0.29 11.75
C PRO A 87 -17.53 0.07 10.26
N GLN A 88 -16.36 0.09 9.65
CA GLN A 88 -16.17 0.38 8.24
C GLN A 88 -15.25 -0.67 7.61
N LYS A 89 -15.47 -0.96 6.32
CA LYS A 89 -14.60 -1.87 5.58
C LYS A 89 -13.22 -1.25 5.39
N MET A 90 -12.18 -1.97 5.79
CA MET A 90 -10.80 -1.53 5.63
C MET A 90 -10.34 -1.74 4.20
N ARG A 91 -10.59 -0.72 3.38
CA ARG A 91 -10.31 -0.71 1.95
C ARG A 91 -9.95 0.69 1.49
N ILE A 92 -8.90 0.79 0.69
CA ILE A 92 -8.42 2.05 0.12
C ILE A 92 -8.37 1.86 -1.40
N GLY A 93 -9.04 2.75 -2.12
CA GLY A 93 -8.98 2.83 -3.58
C GLY A 93 -8.32 4.13 -4.02
N HIS A 94 -7.41 4.05 -4.99
CA HIS A 94 -6.73 5.22 -5.54
C HIS A 94 -6.56 5.10 -7.06
N MET A 95 -6.65 6.21 -7.77
CA MET A 95 -6.26 6.27 -9.18
C MET A 95 -4.80 6.69 -9.26
N VAL A 96 -3.96 5.83 -9.81
CA VAL A 96 -2.53 6.07 -9.96
C VAL A 96 -2.24 6.44 -11.40
N ARG A 97 -1.50 7.53 -11.58
CA ARG A 97 -0.94 7.95 -12.87
C ARG A 97 0.56 7.72 -12.86
N MET A 98 1.04 6.92 -13.80
CA MET A 98 2.47 6.71 -14.01
C MET A 98 2.92 7.40 -15.29
N GLU A 99 3.96 8.20 -15.14
CA GLU A 99 4.62 8.89 -16.24
C GLU A 99 5.85 8.12 -16.70
N LYS A 100 6.28 8.38 -17.93
CA LYS A 100 7.52 7.81 -18.44
C LYS A 100 8.73 8.41 -17.70
N PRO A 101 9.67 7.60 -17.19
CA PRO A 101 10.88 8.12 -16.57
C PRO A 101 11.67 8.98 -17.56
N VAL A 102 12.02 10.20 -17.16
CA VAL A 102 12.93 11.08 -17.91
C VAL A 102 14.28 11.04 -17.19
N PRO A 103 15.31 10.39 -17.75
CA PRO A 103 16.64 10.44 -17.15
C PRO A 103 17.15 11.88 -17.16
N PRO A 104 17.93 12.30 -16.15
CA PRO A 104 18.55 13.62 -16.16
C PRO A 104 19.41 13.77 -17.42
N LEU A 105 19.25 14.89 -18.12
CA LEU A 105 20.12 15.26 -19.23
C LEU A 105 21.53 15.45 -18.66
N GLY A 106 22.50 14.70 -19.20
CA GLY A 106 23.92 14.88 -18.90
C GLY A 106 24.47 16.19 -19.46
#